data_AF-A0A419RVK4-F1
#
_entry.id   AF-A0A419RVK4-F1
#
_cell.length_a   1.000
_cell.length_b   1.000
_cell.length_c   1.000
_cell.angle_alpha   90.00
_cell.angle_beta   90.00
_cell.angle_gamma   90.00
#
_symmetry.space_group_name_H-M   'P 1'
#
loop_
_entity.id
_entity.type
_entity.pdbx_description
1 polymer ?
#
loop_
_entity_poly.entity_id
_entity_poly.type
_entity_poly.pdbx_seq_one_letter_code
_entity_poly.pdbx_strand_id
1 'polypeptide(L)'
;MGVGDEAVVGGGRVRFVIAAIAVLILANFILLISGERVLLTETLVQPGEAVSVEGFGDLSGNAQASLVCKYWTGRSMVTTVFWYAPNNIFGRDQCPFLNGSEGS
;
A
#
# COMPACT_ATOMS: atom_id res chain seq x y z
N MET A 1 -34.32 41.70 -15.17
CA MET A 1 -33.24 40.82 -15.67
C MET A 1 -31.91 41.35 -15.16
N GLY A 2 -31.08 40.51 -14.56
CA GLY A 2 -29.72 40.85 -14.11
C GLY A 2 -29.46 40.36 -12.69
N VAL A 3 -29.29 39.06 -12.53
CA VAL A 3 -28.98 38.40 -11.26
C VAL A 3 -27.48 38.53 -11.00
N GLY A 4 -27.14 38.99 -9.80
CA GLY A 4 -26.00 38.48 -9.03
C GLY A 4 -24.62 39.03 -9.34
N ASP A 5 -24.28 40.14 -8.69
CA ASP A 5 -22.96 40.33 -8.09
C ASP A 5 -22.63 39.13 -7.18
N GLU A 6 -21.71 38.24 -7.58
CA GLU A 6 -20.95 37.41 -6.63
C GLU A 6 -19.48 37.33 -7.08
N ALA A 7 -18.69 38.17 -6.42
CA ALA A 7 -17.25 38.13 -6.22
C ALA A 7 -16.51 36.90 -6.80
N VAL A 8 -15.89 37.09 -7.96
CA VAL A 8 -14.81 36.19 -8.46
C VAL A 8 -13.50 36.56 -7.75
N VAL A 9 -13.47 36.38 -6.43
CA VAL A 9 -12.27 36.55 -5.60
C VAL A 9 -12.10 35.29 -4.76
N GLY A 10 -11.39 34.28 -5.31
CA GLY A 10 -10.99 33.07 -4.56
C GLY A 10 -11.33 31.71 -5.20
N GLY A 11 -12.16 31.66 -6.24
CA GLY A 11 -12.73 30.41 -6.76
C GLY A 11 -11.77 29.48 -7.54
N GLY A 12 -10.72 30.01 -8.18
CA GLY A 12 -9.83 29.20 -9.02
C GLY A 12 -8.99 28.18 -8.24
N ARG A 13 -8.40 28.62 -7.12
CA ARG A 13 -7.62 27.74 -6.23
C ARG A 13 -8.51 26.73 -5.52
N VAL A 14 -9.69 27.15 -5.07
CA VAL A 14 -10.66 26.26 -4.41
C VAL A 14 -11.20 25.21 -5.39
N ARG A 15 -11.56 25.59 -6.62
CA ARG A 15 -11.96 24.63 -7.67
C ARG A 15 -10.84 23.65 -8.02
N PHE A 16 -9.60 24.13 -8.08
CA PHE A 16 -8.44 23.27 -8.32
C PHE A 16 -8.21 22.29 -7.16
N VAL A 17 -8.31 22.76 -5.91
CA VAL A 17 -8.21 21.92 -4.71
C VAL A 17 -9.34 20.88 -4.69
N ILE A 18 -10.58 21.27 -4.97
CA ILE A 18 -11.72 20.35 -5.04
C ILE A 18 -11.49 19.29 -6.13
N ALA A 19 -11.03 19.71 -7.32
CA ALA A 19 -10.72 18.78 -8.41
C ALA A 19 -9.60 17.80 -8.02
N ALA A 20 -8.54 18.29 -7.38
CA ALA A 20 -7.44 17.44 -6.91
C ALA A 20 -7.91 16.42 -5.85
N ILE A 21 -8.75 16.85 -4.90
CA ILE A 21 -9.35 15.95 -3.90
C ILE A 21 -10.25 14.92 -4.58
N ALA A 22 -11.09 15.32 -5.54
CA ALA A 22 -11.96 14.41 -6.27
C ALA A 22 -11.16 13.36 -7.04
N VAL A 23 -10.04 13.74 -7.67
CA VAL A 23 -9.13 12.81 -8.35
C VAL A 23 -8.50 11.81 -7.38
N LEU A 24 -8.06 12.28 -6.20
CA LEU A 24 -7.50 11.40 -5.17
C LEU A 24 -8.53 10.40 -4.61
N ILE A 25 -9.77 10.86 -4.41
CA ILE A 25 -10.88 9.99 -3.99
C ILE A 25 -11.17 8.95 -5.08
N LEU A 26 -11.24 9.37 -6.34
CA LEU A 26 -11.48 8.46 -7.47
C LEU A 26 -10.38 7.41 -7.59
N ALA A 27 -9.11 7.81 -7.48
CA ALA A 27 -7.97 6.89 -7.50
C ALA A 27 -8.02 5.87 -6.35
N ASN A 28 -8.41 6.29 -5.14
CA ASN A 28 -8.63 5.38 -4.02
C ASN A 28 -9.79 4.40 -4.29
N PHE A 29 -10.89 4.87 -4.89
CA PHE A 29 -12.00 4.00 -5.27
C PHE A 29 -11.60 2.98 -6.34
N ILE A 30 -10.80 3.37 -7.34
CA ILE A 30 -10.28 2.46 -8.36
C ILE A 30 -9.41 1.38 -7.72
N LEU A 31 -8.47 1.75 -6.85
CA LEU A 31 -7.63 0.81 -6.10
C LEU A 31 -8.47 -0.14 -5.24
N LEU A 32 -9.53 0.38 -4.61
CA LEU A 32 -10.39 -0.43 -3.76
C LEU A 32 -11.25 -1.42 -4.56
N ILE A 33 -11.66 -1.06 -5.78
CA ILE A 33 -12.43 -1.93 -6.69
C ILE A 33 -11.54 -2.92 -7.43
N SER A 34 -10.31 -2.55 -7.81
CA SER A 34 -9.38 -3.47 -8.47
C SER A 34 -8.91 -4.59 -7.54
N GLY A 35 -9.05 -4.39 -6.23
CA GLY A 35 -8.53 -5.31 -5.22
C GLY A 35 -6.99 -5.35 -5.19
N GLU A 36 -6.34 -4.45 -5.92
CA GLU A 36 -4.89 -4.33 -5.93
C GLU A 36 -4.44 -3.80 -4.57
N ARG A 37 -3.44 -4.49 -4.01
CA ARG A 37 -2.82 -4.09 -2.76
C ARG A 37 -1.54 -3.33 -3.10
N VAL A 38 -1.47 -2.07 -2.70
CA VAL A 38 -0.30 -1.24 -2.95
C VAL A 38 0.78 -1.59 -1.96
N LEU A 39 1.94 -2.02 -2.44
CA LEU A 39 3.11 -2.22 -1.58
C LEU A 39 3.56 -0.86 -1.04
N LEU A 40 3.53 -0.70 0.28
CA LEU A 40 3.99 0.50 0.98
C LEU A 40 5.45 0.39 1.39
N THR A 41 5.83 -0.78 1.88
CA THR A 41 7.17 -0.98 2.44
C THR A 41 7.57 -2.44 2.29
N GLU A 42 8.85 -2.61 1.97
CA GLU A 42 9.54 -3.89 1.91
C GLU A 42 10.73 -3.82 2.86
N THR A 43 10.93 -4.87 3.66
CA THR A 43 12.05 -4.94 4.59
C THR A 43 12.62 -6.35 4.57
N LEU A 44 13.90 -6.45 4.22
CA LEU A 44 14.65 -7.69 4.30
C LEU A 44 15.18 -7.85 5.73
N VAL A 45 14.72 -8.90 6.41
CA VAL A 45 15.13 -9.28 7.75
C VAL A 45 16.12 -10.43 7.66
N GLN A 46 17.32 -10.24 8.19
CA GLN A 46 18.33 -11.29 8.19
C GLN A 46 18.13 -12.29 9.34
N PRO A 47 18.59 -13.55 9.21
CA PRO A 47 18.59 -14.51 10.31
C PRO A 47 19.26 -13.95 11.56
N GLY A 48 18.64 -14.13 12.74
CA GLY A 48 19.15 -13.62 14.01
C GLY A 48 18.85 -12.15 14.28
N GLU A 49 18.21 -11.43 13.36
CA GLU A 49 17.73 -10.08 13.62
C GLU A 49 16.44 -10.12 14.45
N ALA A 50 16.43 -9.44 15.60
CA ALA A 50 15.30 -9.42 16.53
C ALA A 50 14.17 -8.52 16.00
N VAL A 51 13.38 -9.06 15.06
CA VAL A 51 12.23 -8.37 14.46
C VAL A 51 10.97 -9.17 14.71
N SER A 52 10.09 -8.62 15.55
CA SER A 52 8.74 -9.15 15.75
C SER A 52 7.76 -8.49 14.80
N VAL A 53 7.07 -9.29 14.00
CA VAL A 53 6.03 -8.84 13.07
C VAL A 53 4.67 -9.25 13.59
N GLU A 54 3.74 -8.29 13.67
CA GLU A 54 2.37 -8.56 14.09
C GLU A 54 1.71 -9.61 13.18
N GLY A 55 1.13 -10.66 13.78
CA GLY A 55 0.53 -11.79 13.07
C GLY A 55 1.50 -12.90 12.65
N PHE A 56 2.82 -12.67 12.68
CA PHE A 56 3.84 -13.66 12.29
C PHE A 56 4.82 -14.01 13.43
N GLY A 57 4.86 -13.21 14.49
CA GLY A 57 5.75 -13.43 15.63
C GLY A 57 7.18 -12.95 15.39
N ASP A 58 8.12 -13.49 16.17
CA ASP A 58 9.54 -13.14 16.06
C ASP A 58 10.20 -13.88 14.89
N LEU A 59 10.85 -13.13 14.02
CA LEU A 59 11.58 -13.65 12.85
C LEU A 59 13.04 -13.99 13.16
N SER A 60 13.54 -13.66 14.35
CA SER A 60 14.95 -13.89 14.74
C SER A 60 15.35 -15.36 14.73
N GLY A 61 14.41 -16.26 15.02
CA GLY A 61 14.61 -17.70 15.06
C GLY A 61 14.67 -18.37 13.68
N ASN A 62 14.44 -17.62 12.60
CA ASN A 62 14.45 -18.17 11.26
C ASN A 62 15.87 -18.46 10.78
N ALA A 63 16.07 -19.67 10.23
CA ALA A 63 17.36 -20.09 9.67
C ALA A 63 17.69 -19.42 8.31
N GLN A 64 16.70 -18.78 7.68
CA GLN A 64 16.84 -18.12 6.38
C GLN A 64 16.21 -16.71 6.43
N ALA A 65 16.72 -15.81 5.59
CA ALA A 65 16.25 -14.44 5.55
C ALA A 65 14.77 -14.36 5.16
N SER A 66 14.07 -13.33 5.65
CA SER A 66 12.65 -13.13 5.48
C SER A 66 12.36 -11.76 4.87
N LEU A 67 11.44 -11.68 3.94
CA LEU A 67 10.92 -10.44 3.39
C LEU A 67 9.61 -10.08 4.09
N VAL A 68 9.61 -8.95 4.77
CA VAL A 68 8.42 -8.37 5.40
C VAL A 68 7.82 -7.34 4.46
N CYS A 69 6.61 -7.61 4.00
CA CYS A 69 5.90 -6.82 3.01
C CYS A 69 4.66 -6.18 3.63
N LYS A 70 4.58 -4.85 3.59
CA LYS A 70 3.41 -4.10 4.08
C LYS A 70 2.62 -3.57 2.89
N TYR A 71 1.34 -3.93 2.84
CA TYR A 71 0.43 -3.57 1.77
C TYR A 71 -0.72 -2.70 2.26
N TRP A 72 -1.09 -1.71 1.46
CA TRP A 72 -2.33 -0.95 1.61
C TRP A 72 -3.43 -1.57 0.75
N THR A 73 -4.54 -1.93 1.38
CA THR A 73 -5.71 -2.54 0.72
C THR A 73 -6.78 -1.54 0.32
N GLY A 74 -6.51 -0.23 0.40
CA GLY A 74 -7.53 0.81 0.27
C GLY A 74 -8.33 1.05 1.56
N ARG A 75 -8.40 0.07 2.47
CA ARG A 75 -9.13 0.15 3.75
C ARG A 75 -8.23 -0.05 4.98
N SER A 76 -7.25 -0.94 4.87
CA SER A 76 -6.41 -1.38 5.99
C SER A 76 -5.00 -1.71 5.53
N MET A 77 -4.06 -1.73 6.48
CA MET A 77 -2.72 -2.24 6.25
C MET A 77 -2.69 -3.75 6.50
N VAL A 78 -2.12 -4.50 5.57
CA VAL A 78 -1.89 -5.94 5.68
C VAL A 78 -0.40 -6.19 5.60
N THR A 79 0.14 -6.93 6.56
CA THR A 79 1.54 -7.36 6.53
C THR A 79 1.58 -8.82 6.13
N THR A 80 2.51 -9.19 5.26
CA THR A 80 2.81 -10.58 4.89
C THR A 80 4.31 -10.81 4.96
N VAL A 81 4.71 -12.00 5.40
CA VAL A 81 6.12 -12.41 5.43
C VAL A 81 6.36 -13.52 4.42
N PHE A 82 7.37 -13.36 3.57
CA PHE A 82 7.84 -14.37 2.62
C PHE A 82 9.26 -14.78 2.94
N TRP A 83 9.65 -15.99 2.54
CA TRP A 83 11.05 -16.39 2.55
C TRP A 83 11.82 -15.65 1.47
N TYR A 84 12.97 -15.09 1.83
CA TYR A 84 13.84 -14.43 0.86
C TYR A 84 14.63 -15.47 0.05
N ALA A 85 14.60 -15.34 -1.27
CA ALA A 85 15.41 -16.15 -2.17
C ALA A 85 15.85 -15.32 -3.39
N PRO A 86 17.16 -15.05 -3.57
CA PRO A 86 17.66 -14.17 -4.64
C PRO A 86 17.41 -14.72 -6.06
N ASN A 87 17.15 -16.03 -6.16
CA ASN A 87 16.82 -16.70 -7.42
C ASN A 87 15.30 -16.95 -7.60
N ASN A 88 14.46 -16.47 -6.69
CA ASN A 88 13.01 -16.75 -6.65
C ASN A 88 12.63 -18.24 -6.62
N ILE A 89 13.54 -19.12 -6.15
CA ILE A 89 13.27 -20.56 -6.02
C ILE A 89 12.90 -20.86 -4.57
N PHE A 90 11.71 -21.41 -4.34
CA PHE A 90 11.16 -21.69 -2.99
C PHE A 90 11.07 -20.46 -2.05
N GLY A 91 11.19 -19.25 -2.61
CA GLY A 91 11.09 -17.97 -1.91
C GLY A 91 10.91 -16.84 -2.92
N ARG A 92 11.02 -15.59 -2.46
CA ARG A 92 10.88 -14.37 -3.26
C ARG A 92 12.12 -13.50 -3.11
N ASP A 93 12.56 -12.88 -4.20
CA ASP A 93 13.63 -11.89 -4.18
C ASP A 93 13.10 -10.51 -3.76
N GLN A 94 11.83 -10.23 -4.05
CA GLN A 94 11.15 -8.97 -3.72
C GLN A 94 9.68 -9.23 -3.36
N CYS A 95 9.06 -8.29 -2.65
CA CYS A 95 7.64 -8.37 -2.33
C CYS A 95 6.79 -8.36 -3.62
N PRO A 96 5.95 -9.39 -3.87
CA PRO A 96 5.11 -9.41 -5.06
C PRO A 96 4.04 -8.32 -4.97
N PHE A 97 3.61 -7.79 -6.11
CA PHE A 97 2.38 -7.02 -6.18
C PHE A 97 1.20 -7.97 -6.01
N LEU A 98 0.43 -7.79 -4.94
CA LEU A 98 -0.73 -8.62 -4.67
C LEU A 98 -1.95 -8.02 -5.36
N ASN A 99 -2.60 -8.80 -6.23
CA ASN A 99 -3.93 -8.52 -6.73
C ASN A 99 -4.99 -9.12 -5.77
N GLY A 100 -6.25 -8.73 -5.93
CA GLY A 100 -7.33 -9.16 -5.04
C GLY A 100 -7.60 -10.67 -5.02
N SER A 101 -7.01 -11.44 -5.95
CA SER A 101 -7.22 -12.88 -6.12
C SER A 101 -6.21 -13.79 -5.40
N GLU A 102 -5.07 -13.28 -4.91
CA GLU A 102 -3.98 -14.13 -4.37
C GLU A 102 -3.89 -14.15 -2.84
N GLY A 103 -5.01 -13.93 -2.14
CA GLY A 103 -5.03 -13.88 -0.69
C GLY A 103 -6.32 -14.38 -0.03
N SER A 104 -6.91 -15.45 -0.55
CA SER A 104 -7.90 -16.28 0.16
C SER A 104 -7.29 -17.62 0.52
#